data_AF-A0A1Y3ND14-F1
#
_entry.id   AF-A0A1Y3ND14-F1
#
_cell.length_a   1.000
_cell.length_b   1.000
_cell.length_c   1.000
_cell.angle_alpha   90.00
_cell.angle_beta   90.00
_cell.angle_gamma   90.00
#
_symmetry.space_group_name_H-M   'P 1'
#
loop_
_entity.id
_entity.type
_entity.pdbx_description
1 polymer ?
#
loop_
_entity_poly.entity_id
_entity_poly.type
_entity_poly.pdbx_seq_one_letter_code
_entity_poly.pdbx_strand_id
1 'polypeptide(L)'
;MNITILYLFQYISIFFLVWVKNSYGKEFIIRFNDQYWNNLKSIINDNQDQGELILRFVDDQYLLLPEYIHAPLNLMITGSVYFIGNKNGTIFDFHNYKFYLKFEFENSNNLNHLYFENIIFQNFYDSSLTYSNTPLMYINSYSDNIKILFNNCIFRDNKSALIIVSISPVKLKLTDYIIQITDCEFYNNIDRFFISLFSYEQLYNYLKVKISHCIFVNNNSIFNTENGQFDIDYCYFTEIGKDQYDYTRGVFYNSKNDIVNISNSVFENIDLNMNYPLIYGEKSYLK
;
A
#
# COMPACT_ATOMS: atom_id res chain seq x y z
N MET A 1 -57.18 -6.20 -14.86
CA MET A 1 -56.02 -6.04 -13.96
C MET A 1 -56.36 -4.96 -12.94
N ASN A 2 -56.19 -5.20 -11.64
CA ASN A 2 -56.59 -4.25 -10.61
C ASN A 2 -55.65 -3.03 -10.62
N ILE A 3 -56.19 -1.81 -10.61
CA ILE A 3 -55.42 -0.55 -10.65
C ILE A 3 -54.36 -0.51 -9.54
N THR A 4 -54.68 -1.07 -8.37
CA THR A 4 -53.77 -1.17 -7.23
C THR A 4 -52.51 -2.01 -7.52
N ILE A 5 -52.64 -3.07 -8.33
CA ILE A 5 -51.51 -3.94 -8.71
C ILE A 5 -50.55 -3.18 -9.64
N LEU A 6 -51.09 -2.34 -10.53
CA LEU A 6 -50.28 -1.52 -11.44
C LEU A 6 -49.43 -0.49 -10.66
N TYR A 7 -50.04 0.21 -9.69
CA TYR A 7 -49.31 1.17 -8.85
C TYR A 7 -48.24 0.50 -7.98
N LEU A 8 -48.52 -0.68 -7.42
CA LEU A 8 -47.53 -1.44 -6.66
C LEU A 8 -46.34 -1.84 -7.53
N PHE A 9 -46.60 -2.34 -8.75
CA PHE A 9 -45.54 -2.71 -9.69
C PHE A 9 -44.69 -1.49 -10.10
N GLN A 10 -45.32 -0.34 -10.33
CA GLN A 10 -44.61 0.90 -10.65
C GLN A 10 -43.73 1.37 -9.47
N TYR A 11 -44.23 1.29 -8.24
CA TYR A 11 -43.47 1.65 -7.04
C TYR A 11 -42.26 0.73 -6.84
N ILE A 12 -42.45 -0.58 -6.99
CA ILE A 12 -41.36 -1.58 -6.93
C ILE A 12 -40.32 -1.31 -8.02
N SER A 13 -40.77 -0.97 -9.24
CA SER A 13 -39.86 -0.67 -10.36
C SER A 13 -39.04 0.59 -10.11
N ILE A 14 -39.64 1.65 -9.58
CA ILE A 14 -38.94 2.89 -9.20
C ILE A 14 -37.96 2.62 -8.06
N PHE A 15 -38.39 1.89 -7.03
CA PHE A 15 -37.52 1.52 -5.91
C PHE A 15 -36.33 0.68 -6.38
N PHE A 16 -36.57 -0.31 -7.25
CA PHE A 16 -35.52 -1.12 -7.84
C PHE A 16 -34.54 -0.28 -8.68
N LEU A 17 -35.03 0.65 -9.50
CA LEU A 17 -34.17 1.56 -10.27
C LEU A 17 -33.31 2.47 -9.39
N VAL A 18 -33.89 3.00 -8.30
CA VAL A 18 -33.14 3.82 -7.32
C VAL A 18 -32.10 2.95 -6.60
N TRP A 19 -32.47 1.73 -6.22
CA TRP A 19 -31.57 0.80 -5.54
C TRP A 19 -30.40 0.36 -6.43
N VAL A 20 -30.69 -0.03 -7.67
CA VAL A 20 -29.72 -0.37 -8.73
C VAL A 20 -28.78 0.81 -8.96
N LYS A 21 -29.27 2.05 -9.04
CA LYS A 21 -28.40 3.21 -9.21
C LYS A 21 -27.44 3.44 -8.04
N ASN A 22 -27.83 3.05 -6.82
CA ASN A 22 -27.05 3.27 -5.61
C ASN A 22 -26.13 2.09 -5.24
N SER A 23 -26.18 0.96 -5.95
CA SER A 23 -25.45 -0.26 -5.58
C SER A 23 -24.18 -0.52 -6.40
N TYR A 24 -23.86 0.28 -7.41
CA TYR A 24 -22.67 0.09 -8.24
C TYR A 24 -21.52 0.98 -7.82
N GLY A 25 -20.32 0.40 -7.86
CA GLY A 25 -19.09 1.17 -7.81
C GLY A 25 -18.98 2.14 -8.98
N LYS A 26 -18.23 3.23 -8.76
CA LYS A 26 -17.88 4.23 -9.77
C LYS A 26 -16.54 3.86 -10.41
N GLU A 27 -16.44 3.99 -11.72
CA GLU A 27 -15.19 3.79 -12.46
C GLU A 27 -14.81 5.05 -13.23
N PHE A 28 -13.55 5.48 -13.09
CA PHE A 28 -12.95 6.55 -13.88
C PHE A 28 -11.80 5.99 -14.72
N ILE A 29 -11.84 6.27 -16.02
CA ILE A 29 -10.73 6.02 -16.93
C ILE A 29 -9.84 7.25 -16.92
N ILE A 30 -8.65 7.13 -16.33
CA ILE A 30 -7.69 8.23 -16.17
C ILE A 30 -6.70 8.18 -17.33
N ARG A 31 -6.51 9.27 -18.04
CA ARG A 31 -5.45 9.45 -19.06
C ARG A 31 -4.46 10.50 -18.62
N PHE A 32 -3.20 10.36 -19.02
CA PHE A 32 -2.16 11.32 -18.66
C PHE A 32 -2.52 12.72 -19.18
N ASN A 33 -2.38 13.72 -18.31
CA ASN A 33 -2.72 15.13 -18.56
C ASN A 33 -4.19 15.42 -18.91
N ASP A 34 -5.11 14.46 -18.71
CA ASP A 34 -6.54 14.74 -18.85
C ASP A 34 -7.11 15.50 -17.63
N GLN A 35 -8.39 15.87 -17.71
CA GLN A 35 -9.06 16.55 -16.60
C GLN A 35 -9.10 15.69 -15.33
N TYR A 36 -9.19 14.37 -15.45
CA TYR A 36 -9.27 13.51 -14.28
C TYR A 36 -7.92 13.36 -13.57
N TRP A 37 -6.85 13.23 -14.32
CA TRP A 37 -5.48 13.23 -13.81
C TRP A 37 -5.18 14.51 -13.02
N ASN A 38 -5.47 15.66 -13.64
CA ASN A 38 -5.21 16.97 -13.03
C ASN A 38 -6.08 17.24 -11.78
N ASN A 39 -7.19 16.50 -11.61
CA ASN A 39 -8.12 16.62 -10.48
C ASN A 39 -8.21 15.34 -9.65
N LEU A 40 -7.19 14.47 -9.70
CA LEU A 40 -7.24 13.12 -9.12
C LEU A 40 -7.65 13.14 -7.64
N LYS A 41 -7.11 14.08 -6.86
CA LYS A 41 -7.45 14.25 -5.44
C LYS A 41 -8.94 14.50 -5.21
N SER A 42 -9.52 15.44 -5.95
CA SER A 42 -10.94 15.80 -5.81
C SER A 42 -11.82 14.64 -6.27
N ILE A 43 -11.48 13.99 -7.39
CA ILE A 43 -12.23 12.83 -7.88
C ILE A 43 -12.26 11.72 -6.85
N ILE A 44 -11.13 11.44 -6.21
CA ILE A 44 -11.08 10.41 -5.17
C ILE A 44 -11.92 10.83 -3.98
N ASN A 45 -11.72 12.02 -3.42
CA ASN A 45 -12.43 12.44 -2.20
C ASN A 45 -13.95 12.55 -2.41
N ASP A 46 -14.41 12.94 -3.60
CA ASP A 46 -15.83 13.22 -3.86
C ASP A 46 -16.62 11.97 -4.31
N ASN A 47 -15.97 10.81 -4.49
CA ASN A 47 -16.60 9.64 -5.13
C ASN A 47 -16.47 8.30 -4.40
N GLN A 48 -16.14 8.30 -3.10
CA GLN A 48 -16.03 7.06 -2.29
C GLN A 48 -17.33 6.64 -1.60
N ASP A 49 -18.39 7.42 -1.75
CA ASP A 49 -19.67 7.28 -1.05
C ASP A 49 -20.56 6.14 -1.60
N GLN A 50 -20.30 5.69 -2.83
CA GLN A 50 -21.16 4.78 -3.59
C GLN A 50 -20.52 3.41 -3.80
N GLY A 51 -20.03 2.78 -2.73
CA GLY A 51 -19.43 1.46 -2.77
C GLY A 51 -17.95 1.49 -3.15
N GLU A 52 -17.60 0.97 -4.32
CA GLU A 52 -16.22 0.86 -4.80
C GLU A 52 -15.88 2.03 -5.75
N LEU A 53 -14.71 2.63 -5.60
CA LEU A 53 -14.16 3.59 -6.54
C LEU A 53 -13.00 2.96 -7.30
N ILE A 54 -13.14 2.79 -8.61
CA ILE A 54 -12.13 2.22 -9.49
C ILE A 54 -11.51 3.34 -10.33
N LEU A 55 -10.20 3.47 -10.25
CA LEU A 55 -9.38 4.38 -11.05
C LEU A 55 -8.55 3.54 -12.01
N ARG A 56 -8.92 3.54 -13.29
CA ARG A 56 -8.22 2.78 -14.33
C ARG A 56 -7.28 3.67 -15.11
N PHE A 57 -5.99 3.48 -14.89
CA PHE A 57 -4.93 4.18 -15.61
C PHE A 57 -4.61 3.41 -16.89
N VAL A 58 -4.91 4.00 -18.05
CA VAL A 58 -4.86 3.29 -19.34
C VAL A 58 -3.60 3.59 -20.14
N ASP A 59 -2.90 4.68 -19.83
CA ASP A 59 -1.67 5.03 -20.51
C ASP A 59 -0.46 4.31 -19.87
N ASP A 60 0.64 4.22 -20.61
CA ASP A 60 1.83 3.48 -20.18
C ASP A 60 2.59 4.20 -19.06
N GLN A 61 2.51 5.53 -19.00
CA GLN A 61 3.28 6.33 -18.04
C GLN A 61 2.52 7.59 -17.59
N TYR A 62 2.67 7.88 -16.31
CA TYR A 62 2.18 9.08 -15.64
C TYR A 62 3.33 9.74 -14.89
N LEU A 63 3.62 10.98 -15.23
CA LEU A 63 4.64 11.79 -14.55
C LEU A 63 4.06 12.41 -13.27
N LEU A 64 4.61 12.04 -12.13
CA LEU A 64 4.22 12.54 -10.81
C LEU A 64 5.04 13.79 -10.46
N LEU A 65 4.85 14.86 -11.22
CA LEU A 65 5.49 16.16 -10.96
C LEU A 65 4.61 17.06 -10.08
N PRO A 66 5.19 17.90 -9.21
CA PRO A 66 4.44 18.88 -8.41
C PRO A 66 3.56 19.84 -9.22
N GLU A 67 3.91 20.06 -10.49
CA GLU A 67 3.19 20.89 -11.45
C GLU A 67 1.89 20.24 -11.94
N TYR A 68 1.83 18.91 -11.98
CA TYR A 68 0.68 18.15 -12.46
C TYR A 68 -0.21 17.67 -11.32
N ILE A 69 0.38 17.41 -10.16
CA ILE A 69 -0.35 16.98 -8.97
C ILE A 69 0.01 17.94 -7.85
N HIS A 70 -0.97 18.73 -7.41
CA HIS A 70 -0.81 19.61 -6.25
C HIS A 70 -0.39 18.79 -5.02
N ALA A 71 0.91 18.80 -4.77
CA ALA A 71 1.61 17.95 -3.82
C ALA A 71 1.48 18.43 -2.37
N PRO A 72 1.36 17.52 -1.37
CA PRO A 72 1.23 16.05 -1.44
C PRO A 72 -0.20 15.56 -1.74
N LEU A 73 -0.33 14.35 -2.32
CA LEU A 73 -1.62 13.69 -2.53
C LEU A 73 -2.07 13.03 -1.23
N ASN A 74 -2.69 13.86 -0.41
CA ASN A 74 -3.33 13.46 0.84
C ASN A 74 -4.78 13.07 0.56
N LEU A 75 -5.08 11.78 0.72
CA LEU A 75 -6.36 11.16 0.47
C LEU A 75 -6.95 10.67 1.79
N MET A 76 -8.17 11.12 2.08
CA MET A 76 -8.98 10.52 3.13
C MET A 76 -9.75 9.36 2.53
N ILE A 77 -9.53 8.14 3.02
CA ILE A 77 -10.14 6.91 2.52
C ILE A 77 -11.33 6.56 3.40
N THR A 78 -12.52 6.86 2.89
CA THR A 78 -13.82 6.60 3.55
C THR A 78 -14.55 5.41 2.95
N GLY A 79 -14.13 4.93 1.78
CA GLY A 79 -14.66 3.74 1.10
C GLY A 79 -13.56 2.89 0.48
N SER A 80 -13.93 1.98 -0.43
CA SER A 80 -12.97 1.12 -1.13
C SER A 80 -12.46 1.79 -2.39
N VAL A 81 -11.14 1.94 -2.54
CA VAL A 81 -10.49 2.62 -3.66
C VAL A 81 -9.49 1.69 -4.34
N TYR A 82 -9.61 1.56 -5.66
CA TYR A 82 -8.82 0.67 -6.49
C TYR A 82 -8.04 1.48 -7.53
N PHE A 83 -6.72 1.39 -7.51
CA PHE A 83 -5.80 1.95 -8.50
C PHE A 83 -5.35 0.81 -9.42
N ILE A 84 -5.83 0.80 -10.66
CA ILE A 84 -5.60 -0.30 -11.61
C ILE A 84 -4.86 0.24 -12.84
N GLY A 85 -3.62 -0.22 -13.02
CA GLY A 85 -2.83 0.04 -14.23
C GLY A 85 -3.23 -0.85 -15.41
N ASN A 86 -2.64 -0.58 -16.55
CA ASN A 86 -2.87 -1.36 -17.76
C ASN A 86 -2.20 -2.75 -17.68
N LYS A 87 -2.54 -3.66 -18.60
CA LYS A 87 -2.07 -5.05 -18.61
C LYS A 87 -0.54 -5.23 -18.72
N ASN A 88 0.17 -4.21 -19.21
CA ASN A 88 1.62 -4.24 -19.35
C ASN A 88 2.33 -3.58 -18.15
N GLY A 89 1.57 -3.12 -17.16
CA GLY A 89 2.04 -2.26 -16.10
C GLY A 89 1.96 -0.79 -16.49
N THR A 90 1.35 0.03 -15.63
CA THR A 90 1.37 1.49 -15.77
C THR A 90 2.46 2.08 -14.89
N ILE A 91 3.33 2.91 -15.48
CA ILE A 91 4.45 3.55 -14.78
C ILE A 91 3.98 4.83 -14.08
N PHE A 92 4.16 4.87 -12.77
CA PHE A 92 4.09 6.06 -11.93
C PHE A 92 5.52 6.54 -11.70
N ASP A 93 5.96 7.50 -12.52
CA ASP A 93 7.32 7.99 -12.52
C ASP A 93 7.41 9.28 -11.71
N PHE A 94 8.12 9.19 -10.57
CA PHE A 94 8.33 10.33 -9.69
C PHE A 94 9.42 11.27 -10.20
N HIS A 95 10.17 10.90 -11.24
CA HIS A 95 11.16 11.74 -11.89
C HIS A 95 12.17 12.36 -10.92
N ASN A 96 12.53 11.61 -9.87
CA ASN A 96 13.40 12.05 -8.78
C ASN A 96 12.82 13.19 -7.92
N TYR A 97 11.50 13.36 -7.92
CA TYR A 97 10.79 14.28 -7.03
C TYR A 97 10.27 13.56 -5.79
N LYS A 98 10.34 14.29 -4.68
CA LYS A 98 9.83 13.87 -3.40
C LYS A 98 8.37 14.27 -3.26
N PHE A 99 7.50 13.39 -3.70
CA PHE A 99 6.06 13.51 -3.54
C PHE A 99 5.51 12.20 -2.97
N TYR A 100 5.01 12.23 -1.74
CA TYR A 100 4.48 11.03 -1.12
C TYR A 100 2.96 10.95 -1.25
N LEU A 101 2.49 9.72 -1.37
CA LEU A 101 1.07 9.37 -1.36
C LEU A 101 0.67 9.14 0.10
N LYS A 102 -0.23 9.98 0.62
CA LYS A 102 -0.70 9.85 2.00
C LYS A 102 -2.13 9.33 2.01
N PHE A 103 -2.34 8.19 2.64
CA PHE A 103 -3.65 7.58 2.81
C PHE A 103 -4.04 7.63 4.28
N GLU A 104 -5.10 8.35 4.60
CA GLU A 104 -5.66 8.45 5.95
C GLU A 104 -6.99 7.70 5.99
N PHE A 105 -7.13 6.76 6.92
CA PHE A 105 -8.38 6.03 7.13
C PHE A 105 -9.06 6.52 8.40
N GLU A 106 -10.30 6.95 8.28
CA GLU A 106 -11.14 7.29 9.43
C GLU A 106 -11.56 6.03 10.20
N ASN A 107 -11.96 6.24 11.46
CA ASN A 107 -12.55 5.19 12.26
C ASN A 107 -13.94 4.82 11.69
N SER A 108 -13.97 3.80 10.84
CA SER A 108 -15.17 3.28 10.18
C SER A 108 -15.50 1.86 10.64
N ASN A 109 -16.80 1.57 10.73
CA ASN A 109 -17.30 0.21 10.94
C ASN A 109 -17.30 -0.61 9.63
N ASN A 110 -17.22 0.05 8.48
CA ASN A 110 -17.16 -0.60 7.18
C ASN A 110 -15.72 -1.01 6.88
N LEU A 111 -15.57 -2.15 6.21
CA LEU A 111 -14.29 -2.59 5.70
C LEU A 111 -13.91 -1.74 4.49
N ASN A 112 -12.84 -0.96 4.62
CA ASN A 112 -12.33 -0.11 3.55
C ASN A 112 -11.13 -0.77 2.87
N HIS A 113 -11.17 -0.85 1.54
CA HIS A 113 -10.07 -1.40 0.75
C HIS A 113 -9.24 -0.30 0.10
N LEU A 114 -7.93 -0.45 0.10
CA LEU A 114 -7.01 0.30 -0.74
C LEU A 114 -6.23 -0.71 -1.58
N TYR A 115 -6.50 -0.73 -2.88
CA TYR A 115 -6.01 -1.76 -3.78
C TYR A 115 -5.17 -1.15 -4.90
N PHE A 116 -3.99 -1.72 -5.14
CA PHE A 116 -3.10 -1.37 -6.25
C PHE A 116 -2.84 -2.61 -7.09
N GLU A 117 -3.03 -2.50 -8.40
CA GLU A 117 -2.80 -3.59 -9.35
C GLU A 117 -2.14 -3.11 -10.63
N ASN A 118 -1.12 -3.83 -11.10
CA ASN A 118 -0.39 -3.55 -12.35
C ASN A 118 0.22 -2.14 -12.39
N ILE A 119 0.79 -1.67 -11.28
CA ILE A 119 1.45 -0.36 -11.20
C ILE A 119 2.96 -0.53 -10.97
N ILE A 120 3.74 0.26 -11.69
CA ILE A 120 5.19 0.34 -11.57
C ILE A 120 5.54 1.67 -10.93
N PHE A 121 6.00 1.65 -9.68
CA PHE A 121 6.47 2.83 -8.95
C PHE A 121 7.98 2.99 -9.14
N GLN A 122 8.42 4.11 -9.72
CA GLN A 122 9.84 4.31 -10.02
C GLN A 122 10.38 5.71 -9.79
N ASN A 123 11.69 5.80 -9.59
CA ASN A 123 12.45 7.05 -9.45
C ASN A 123 11.96 7.95 -8.30
N PHE A 124 11.43 7.38 -7.22
CA PHE A 124 11.09 8.16 -6.02
C PHE A 124 12.37 8.53 -5.27
N TYR A 125 12.72 9.82 -5.29
CA TYR A 125 13.95 10.33 -4.70
C TYR A 125 13.79 11.76 -4.20
N ASP A 126 14.65 12.13 -3.23
CA ASP A 126 14.89 13.48 -2.77
C ASP A 126 16.32 13.91 -3.15
N SER A 127 16.46 14.72 -4.19
CA SER A 127 17.75 15.29 -4.59
C SER A 127 18.34 16.25 -3.55
N SER A 128 17.56 16.69 -2.57
CA SER A 128 17.99 17.68 -1.57
C SER A 128 18.71 17.11 -0.35
N LEU A 129 19.09 15.82 -0.37
CA LEU A 129 20.09 15.18 0.49
C LEU A 129 20.11 15.72 1.94
N THR A 130 19.23 15.20 2.80
CA THR A 130 19.47 15.05 4.25
C THR A 130 18.33 14.24 4.87
N TYR A 131 18.59 12.95 5.18
CA TYR A 131 17.85 12.12 6.15
C TYR A 131 16.32 12.21 6.14
N SER A 132 15.75 12.26 4.95
CA SER A 132 14.32 12.39 4.78
C SER A 132 13.63 11.04 4.99
N ASN A 133 12.98 10.84 6.14
CA ASN A 133 12.10 9.70 6.40
C ASN A 133 10.75 9.79 5.65
N THR A 134 10.67 10.54 4.54
CA THR A 134 9.44 10.65 3.75
C THR A 134 9.32 9.42 2.84
N PRO A 135 8.30 8.58 3.04
CA PRO A 135 8.15 7.38 2.25
C PRO A 135 7.47 7.67 0.91
N LEU A 136 7.46 6.73 -0.02
CA LEU A 136 6.63 6.81 -1.22
C LEU A 136 5.15 6.77 -0.82
N MET A 137 4.77 5.87 0.08
CA MET A 137 3.43 5.74 0.66
C MET A 137 3.47 5.87 2.17
N TYR A 138 2.65 6.78 2.70
CA TYR A 138 2.37 6.89 4.13
C TYR A 138 0.91 6.53 4.39
N ILE A 139 0.70 5.42 5.09
CA ILE A 139 -0.61 4.92 5.47
C ILE A 139 -0.83 5.19 6.95
N ASN A 140 -1.91 5.89 7.28
CA ASN A 140 -2.33 6.13 8.65
C ASN A 140 -3.76 5.64 8.84
N SER A 141 -4.01 4.82 9.87
CA SER A 141 -5.35 4.34 10.17
C SER A 141 -5.65 4.36 11.66
N TYR A 142 -6.84 4.87 11.98
CA TYR A 142 -7.45 4.78 13.31
C TYR A 142 -8.46 3.61 13.41
N SER A 143 -8.59 2.82 12.35
CA SER A 143 -9.45 1.65 12.24
C SER A 143 -8.63 0.39 11.98
N ASP A 144 -9.11 -0.74 12.49
CA ASP A 144 -8.63 -2.08 12.13
C ASP A 144 -9.45 -2.72 11.00
N ASN A 145 -10.53 -2.07 10.56
CA ASN A 145 -11.37 -2.51 9.42
C ASN A 145 -10.83 -1.97 8.10
N ILE A 146 -9.56 -2.20 7.82
CA ILE A 146 -8.91 -1.78 6.58
C ILE A 146 -8.21 -2.97 5.92
N LYS A 147 -8.20 -2.98 4.59
CA LYS A 147 -7.42 -3.93 3.79
C LYS A 147 -6.63 -3.18 2.73
N ILE A 148 -5.34 -3.43 2.69
CA ILE A 148 -4.39 -2.79 1.77
C ILE A 148 -3.73 -3.89 0.97
N LEU A 149 -3.86 -3.79 -0.34
CA LEU A 149 -3.55 -4.89 -1.25
C LEU A 149 -2.68 -4.34 -2.39
N PHE A 150 -1.53 -4.96 -2.58
CA PHE A 150 -0.64 -4.75 -3.72
C PHE A 150 -0.57 -6.04 -4.50
N ASN A 151 -0.98 -6.01 -5.77
CA ASN A 151 -1.03 -7.17 -6.64
C ASN A 151 -0.28 -6.88 -7.95
N ASN A 152 0.65 -7.73 -8.36
CA ASN A 152 1.39 -7.55 -9.61
C ASN A 152 1.98 -6.13 -9.77
N CYS A 153 2.59 -5.61 -8.71
CA CYS A 153 3.19 -4.28 -8.70
C CYS A 153 4.72 -4.37 -8.75
N ILE A 154 5.36 -3.37 -9.33
CA ILE A 154 6.82 -3.27 -9.39
C ILE A 154 7.28 -2.01 -8.68
N PHE A 155 8.27 -2.12 -7.81
CA PHE A 155 8.93 -1.00 -7.17
C PHE A 155 10.39 -1.00 -7.58
N ARG A 156 10.82 0.00 -8.37
CA ARG A 156 12.20 0.04 -8.86
C ARG A 156 12.88 1.39 -8.75
N ASP A 157 14.18 1.36 -8.50
CA ASP A 157 15.05 2.53 -8.52
C ASP A 157 14.59 3.66 -7.56
N ASN A 158 13.96 3.27 -6.44
CA ASN A 158 13.52 4.21 -5.42
C ASN A 158 14.60 4.36 -4.34
N LYS A 159 14.80 5.59 -3.88
CA LYS A 159 15.91 5.96 -2.99
C LYS A 159 15.47 6.37 -1.60
N SER A 160 14.21 6.14 -1.27
CA SER A 160 13.60 6.45 0.03
C SER A 160 12.64 5.33 0.40
N ALA A 161 12.26 5.27 1.68
CA ALA A 161 11.38 4.21 2.17
C ALA A 161 10.12 4.07 1.30
N LEU A 162 9.69 2.85 1.01
CA LEU A 162 8.56 2.65 0.09
C LEU A 162 7.23 2.80 0.82
N ILE A 163 7.04 2.08 1.92
CA ILE A 163 5.78 2.03 2.64
C ILE A 163 6.04 2.25 4.13
N ILE A 164 5.45 3.30 4.69
CA ILE A 164 5.32 3.49 6.14
C ILE A 164 3.86 3.31 6.52
N VAL A 165 3.62 2.51 7.55
CA VAL A 165 2.29 2.22 8.07
C VAL A 165 2.24 2.62 9.54
N SER A 166 1.24 3.41 9.91
CA SER A 166 0.89 3.69 11.29
C SER A 166 -0.57 3.32 11.52
N ILE A 167 -0.80 2.34 12.40
CA ILE A 167 -2.14 1.84 12.72
C ILE A 167 -2.34 1.97 14.23
N SER A 168 -3.34 2.74 14.64
CA SER A 168 -3.64 3.01 16.05
C SER A 168 -5.14 2.84 16.32
N PRO A 169 -5.66 1.60 16.25
CA PRO A 169 -7.09 1.35 16.36
C PRO A 169 -7.52 1.45 17.82
N VAL A 170 -8.73 1.97 18.04
CA VAL A 170 -9.32 2.10 19.38
C VAL A 170 -9.64 0.73 20.00
N LYS A 171 -9.95 -0.27 19.15
CA LYS A 171 -10.26 -1.64 19.55
C LYS A 171 -9.63 -2.61 18.56
N LEU A 172 -9.14 -3.75 19.07
CA LEU A 172 -8.56 -4.81 18.27
C LEU A 172 -9.61 -5.90 17.98
N LYS A 173 -9.84 -6.20 16.70
CA LYS A 173 -10.64 -7.33 16.22
C LYS A 173 -9.93 -8.16 15.15
N LEU A 174 -8.61 -8.07 15.07
CA LEU A 174 -7.85 -8.60 13.94
C LEU A 174 -7.84 -10.13 13.88
N THR A 175 -8.58 -10.67 12.91
CA THR A 175 -8.50 -12.08 12.52
C THR A 175 -7.68 -12.27 11.25
N ASP A 176 -7.76 -11.32 10.31
CA ASP A 176 -7.22 -11.42 8.95
C ASP A 176 -6.00 -10.49 8.71
N TYR A 177 -5.31 -10.66 7.58
CA TYR A 177 -4.22 -9.78 7.14
C TYR A 177 -4.75 -8.42 6.70
N ILE A 178 -4.22 -7.37 7.31
CA ILE A 178 -4.50 -5.98 6.94
C ILE A 178 -3.80 -5.63 5.64
N ILE A 179 -2.56 -6.07 5.48
CA ILE A 179 -1.74 -5.76 4.31
C ILE A 179 -1.36 -7.06 3.61
N GLN A 180 -1.59 -7.12 2.30
CA GLN A 180 -1.16 -8.24 1.47
C GLN A 180 -0.40 -7.70 0.25
N ILE A 181 0.78 -8.25 0.02
CA ILE A 181 1.65 -7.92 -1.11
C ILE A 181 1.88 -9.23 -1.86
N THR A 182 1.33 -9.36 -3.05
CA THR A 182 1.32 -10.61 -3.81
C THR A 182 1.80 -10.40 -5.24
N ASP A 183 2.64 -11.30 -5.72
CA ASP A 183 3.18 -11.28 -7.08
C ASP A 183 3.90 -9.97 -7.41
N CYS A 184 4.59 -9.36 -6.43
CA CYS A 184 5.25 -8.07 -6.59
C CYS A 184 6.77 -8.20 -6.75
N GLU A 185 7.37 -7.24 -7.45
CA GLU A 185 8.80 -7.22 -7.73
C GLU A 185 9.47 -5.95 -7.23
N PHE A 186 10.65 -6.08 -6.65
CA PHE A 186 11.41 -5.00 -6.01
C PHE A 186 12.84 -4.98 -6.54
N TYR A 187 13.23 -3.92 -7.23
CA TYR A 187 14.55 -3.81 -7.88
C TYR A 187 15.30 -2.54 -7.47
N ASN A 188 16.56 -2.65 -7.09
CA ASN A 188 17.46 -1.50 -6.93
C ASN A 188 16.93 -0.42 -5.96
N ASN A 189 16.15 -0.79 -4.94
CA ASN A 189 15.66 0.19 -3.96
C ASN A 189 16.70 0.37 -2.84
N ILE A 190 17.10 1.62 -2.57
CA ILE A 190 18.24 1.95 -1.69
C ILE A 190 17.84 2.03 -0.21
N ASP A 191 16.56 2.20 0.09
CA ASP A 191 16.04 2.34 1.45
C ASP A 191 14.90 1.34 1.69
N ARG A 192 14.36 1.36 2.90
CA ARG A 192 13.49 0.31 3.42
C ARG A 192 12.21 0.15 2.65
N PHE A 193 11.86 -1.10 2.35
CA PHE A 193 10.57 -1.39 1.73
C PHE A 193 9.42 -1.08 2.70
N PHE A 194 9.49 -1.61 3.92
CA PHE A 194 8.35 -1.56 4.83
C PHE A 194 8.76 -1.14 6.25
N ILE A 195 8.07 -0.13 6.77
CA ILE A 195 8.25 0.36 8.13
C ILE A 195 6.89 0.41 8.82
N SER A 196 6.78 -0.15 10.02
CA SER A 196 5.59 0.02 10.85
C SER A 196 5.88 0.87 12.08
N LEU A 197 5.06 1.88 12.32
CA LEU A 197 5.17 2.81 13.45
C LEU A 197 3.98 2.63 14.39
N PHE A 198 4.25 2.23 15.63
CA PHE A 198 3.23 2.09 16.67
C PHE A 198 3.58 2.94 17.89
N SER A 199 2.56 3.57 18.48
CA SER A 199 2.71 4.44 19.66
C SER A 199 2.44 3.75 21.00
N TYR A 200 1.99 2.48 21.00
CA TYR A 200 1.51 1.81 22.22
C TYR A 200 2.32 0.56 22.57
N GLU A 201 2.50 0.32 23.87
CA GLU A 201 3.29 -0.79 24.43
C GLU A 201 2.60 -2.17 24.36
N GLN A 202 1.40 -2.27 23.79
CA GLN A 202 0.70 -3.56 23.70
C GLN A 202 1.32 -4.44 22.61
N LEU A 203 1.68 -5.66 23.00
CA LEU A 203 2.50 -6.57 22.20
C LEU A 203 1.65 -7.43 21.22
N TYR A 204 2.19 -7.66 20.02
CA TYR A 204 1.88 -8.76 19.08
C TYR A 204 0.57 -8.80 18.27
N ASN A 205 -0.27 -7.77 18.19
CA ASN A 205 -1.58 -7.96 17.53
C ASN A 205 -2.11 -6.81 16.67
N TYR A 206 -1.33 -5.78 16.34
CA TYR A 206 -1.90 -4.61 15.65
C TYR A 206 -1.85 -4.67 14.12
N LEU A 207 -0.91 -5.44 13.57
CA LEU A 207 -0.69 -5.48 12.14
C LEU A 207 -0.34 -6.89 11.71
N LYS A 208 -1.19 -7.47 10.87
CA LYS A 208 -0.92 -8.74 10.19
C LYS A 208 -0.61 -8.43 8.73
N VAL A 209 0.60 -8.74 8.29
CA VAL A 209 1.08 -8.54 6.92
C VAL A 209 1.36 -9.90 6.28
N LYS A 210 0.91 -10.08 5.04
CA LYS A 210 1.28 -11.22 4.20
C LYS A 210 2.06 -10.75 2.98
N ILE A 211 3.17 -11.41 2.70
CA ILE A 211 4.00 -11.17 1.52
C ILE A 211 4.19 -12.51 0.84
N SER A 212 3.73 -12.63 -0.41
CA SER A 212 3.77 -13.91 -1.10
C SER A 212 4.12 -13.80 -2.57
N HIS A 213 4.93 -14.75 -3.07
CA HIS A 213 5.34 -14.81 -4.48
C HIS A 213 6.04 -13.54 -4.96
N CYS A 214 6.83 -12.92 -4.08
CA CYS A 214 7.53 -11.68 -4.38
C CYS A 214 9.02 -11.90 -4.68
N ILE A 215 9.58 -11.02 -5.50
CA ILE A 215 11.00 -11.04 -5.90
C ILE A 215 11.67 -9.76 -5.42
N PHE A 216 12.80 -9.89 -4.71
CA PHE A 216 13.60 -8.77 -4.24
C PHE A 216 15.03 -8.93 -4.73
N VAL A 217 15.47 -8.04 -5.63
CA VAL A 217 16.81 -8.03 -6.20
C VAL A 217 17.48 -6.70 -5.92
N ASN A 218 18.67 -6.73 -5.32
CA ASN A 218 19.49 -5.55 -5.07
C ASN A 218 18.73 -4.47 -4.28
N ASN A 219 18.14 -4.86 -3.15
CA ASN A 219 17.43 -3.92 -2.26
C ASN A 219 18.16 -3.80 -0.94
N ASN A 220 18.19 -2.61 -0.37
CA ASN A 220 18.71 -2.38 0.97
C ASN A 220 17.60 -2.48 2.02
N SER A 221 17.97 -2.96 3.20
CA SER A 221 17.15 -3.31 4.36
C SER A 221 15.66 -3.33 4.17
N ILE A 222 15.06 -4.51 4.06
CA ILE A 222 13.70 -4.62 3.56
C ILE A 222 12.66 -4.24 4.62
N PHE A 223 12.78 -4.75 5.85
CA PHE A 223 11.75 -4.60 6.88
C PHE A 223 12.28 -3.97 8.17
N ASN A 224 11.59 -2.94 8.66
CA ASN A 224 11.80 -2.38 10.00
C ASN A 224 10.46 -2.25 10.74
N THR A 225 10.15 -3.22 11.59
CA THR A 225 8.78 -3.42 12.07
C THR A 225 8.71 -3.51 13.59
N GLU A 226 7.54 -3.17 14.13
CA GLU A 226 7.25 -3.26 15.57
C GLU A 226 5.81 -3.76 15.78
N ASN A 227 5.59 -4.61 16.78
CA ASN A 227 4.29 -5.10 17.25
C ASN A 227 3.36 -5.72 16.17
N GLY A 228 3.90 -6.39 15.16
CA GLY A 228 3.17 -7.03 14.06
C GLY A 228 3.40 -8.55 13.92
N GLN A 229 2.59 -9.15 13.06
CA GLN A 229 2.77 -10.51 12.54
C GLN A 229 3.03 -10.43 11.03
N PHE A 230 4.13 -11.03 10.57
CA PHE A 230 4.56 -11.03 9.19
C PHE A 230 4.71 -12.45 8.69
N ASP A 231 3.96 -12.79 7.65
CA ASP A 231 4.01 -14.09 6.99
C ASP A 231 4.58 -13.89 5.58
N ILE A 232 5.81 -14.36 5.37
CA ILE A 232 6.58 -14.25 4.13
C ILE A 232 6.69 -15.64 3.51
N ASP A 233 6.10 -15.84 2.33
CA ASP A 233 5.97 -17.16 1.72
C ASP A 233 6.30 -17.15 0.22
N TYR A 234 6.96 -18.18 -0.29
CA TYR A 234 7.33 -18.29 -1.72
C TYR A 234 8.04 -17.06 -2.28
N CYS A 235 8.89 -16.39 -1.49
CA CYS A 235 9.61 -15.20 -1.94
C CYS A 235 11.07 -15.54 -2.30
N TYR A 236 11.66 -14.70 -3.15
CA TYR A 236 13.06 -14.82 -3.54
C TYR A 236 13.79 -13.51 -3.24
N PHE A 237 14.91 -13.63 -2.52
CA PHE A 237 15.73 -12.51 -2.06
C PHE A 237 17.17 -12.70 -2.52
N THR A 238 17.68 -11.75 -3.30
CA THR A 238 19.09 -11.75 -3.73
C THR A 238 19.70 -10.36 -3.63
N GLU A 239 21.01 -10.32 -3.36
CA GLU A 239 21.78 -9.07 -3.28
C GLU A 239 21.20 -8.08 -2.27
N ILE A 240 20.73 -8.58 -1.12
CA ILE A 240 20.13 -7.73 -0.09
C ILE A 240 21.23 -6.99 0.69
N GLY A 241 21.18 -5.67 0.67
CA GLY A 241 22.13 -4.80 1.35
C GLY A 241 21.58 -4.21 2.66
N LYS A 242 22.43 -3.52 3.40
CA LYS A 242 22.07 -2.79 4.62
C LYS A 242 21.68 -1.35 4.25
N ASP A 243 20.59 -0.84 4.83
CA ASP A 243 20.24 0.58 4.69
C ASP A 243 21.30 1.51 5.29
N GLN A 244 21.21 2.79 4.95
CA GLN A 244 22.09 3.86 5.44
C GLN A 244 21.91 4.21 6.92
N TYR A 245 20.99 3.55 7.64
CA TYR A 245 20.62 3.92 9.01
C TYR A 245 21.32 3.01 10.05
N ASP A 246 22.29 3.57 10.77
CA ASP A 246 23.09 2.79 11.74
C ASP A 246 22.31 2.21 12.93
N TYR A 247 21.10 2.70 13.20
CA TYR A 247 20.30 2.23 14.34
C TYR A 247 19.58 0.90 14.09
N THR A 248 19.40 0.48 12.83
CA THR A 248 18.86 -0.85 12.52
C THR A 248 20.00 -1.87 12.58
N ARG A 249 19.76 -2.98 13.28
CA ARG A 249 20.78 -4.03 13.46
C ARG A 249 20.63 -5.15 12.43
N GLY A 250 19.40 -5.43 12.00
CA GLY A 250 19.12 -6.41 10.96
C GLY A 250 19.36 -5.84 9.56
N VAL A 251 19.93 -6.64 8.67
CA VAL A 251 20.01 -6.30 7.25
C VAL A 251 18.65 -6.48 6.60
N PHE A 252 18.15 -7.70 6.47
CA PHE A 252 16.89 -8.00 5.81
C PHE A 252 15.67 -7.61 6.67
N TYR A 253 15.70 -7.95 7.96
CA TYR A 253 14.58 -7.77 8.86
C TYR A 253 15.05 -7.27 10.23
N ASN A 254 14.54 -6.12 10.65
CA ASN A 254 14.79 -5.53 11.97
C ASN A 254 13.46 -5.38 12.71
N SER A 255 13.31 -6.07 13.83
CA SER A 255 12.00 -6.25 14.46
C SER A 255 12.00 -5.95 15.95
N LYS A 256 10.85 -5.51 16.46
CA LYS A 256 10.60 -5.34 17.90
C LYS A 256 9.21 -5.84 18.27
N ASN A 257 9.15 -6.90 19.08
CA ASN A 257 7.91 -7.57 19.45
C ASN A 257 7.08 -8.08 18.24
N ASP A 258 7.76 -8.63 17.23
CA ASP A 258 7.09 -9.18 16.06
C ASP A 258 7.02 -10.71 16.11
N ILE A 259 6.04 -11.27 15.40
CA ILE A 259 6.02 -12.68 14.99
C ILE A 259 6.32 -12.71 13.50
N VAL A 260 7.40 -13.38 13.11
CA VAL A 260 7.82 -13.48 11.72
C VAL A 260 7.84 -14.95 11.34
N ASN A 261 7.10 -15.30 10.28
CA ASN A 261 7.09 -16.65 9.72
C ASN A 261 7.63 -16.55 8.30
N ILE A 262 8.72 -17.26 8.00
CA ILE A 262 9.32 -17.29 6.66
C ILE A 262 9.30 -18.72 6.14
N SER A 263 8.51 -18.97 5.11
CA SER A 263 8.36 -20.30 4.51
C SER A 263 8.62 -20.28 3.02
N ASN A 264 9.08 -21.42 2.49
CA ASN A 264 9.26 -21.66 1.05
C ASN A 264 10.03 -20.56 0.29
N SER A 265 10.89 -19.82 0.99
CA SER A 265 11.57 -18.65 0.46
C SER A 265 13.06 -18.90 0.31
N VAL A 266 13.68 -18.26 -0.68
CA VAL A 266 15.08 -18.45 -1.03
C VAL A 266 15.84 -17.14 -0.77
N PHE A 267 17.00 -17.27 -0.13
CA PHE A 267 17.95 -16.19 0.09
C PHE A 267 19.28 -16.59 -0.54
N GLU A 268 19.77 -15.80 -1.50
CA GLU A 268 21.04 -16.06 -2.19
C GLU A 268 21.85 -14.79 -2.45
N ASN A 269 23.16 -14.95 -2.66
CA ASN A 269 24.07 -13.85 -3.00
C ASN A 269 23.98 -12.64 -2.06
N ILE A 270 23.73 -12.89 -0.76
CA ILE A 270 23.72 -11.85 0.27
C ILE A 270 25.12 -11.78 0.87
N ASP A 271 25.97 -10.93 0.30
CA ASP A 271 27.31 -10.67 0.82
C ASP A 271 27.33 -9.38 1.64
N LEU A 272 27.46 -9.53 2.95
CA LEU A 272 27.49 -8.41 3.88
C LEU A 272 28.94 -8.09 4.21
N ASN A 273 29.45 -7.00 3.66
CA ASN A 273 30.79 -6.46 3.99
C ASN A 273 30.92 -5.97 5.45
N MET A 274 29.91 -6.20 6.29
CA MET A 274 29.81 -5.71 7.66
C MET A 274 29.21 -6.80 8.57
N ASN A 275 29.57 -6.77 9.85
CA ASN A 275 29.12 -7.75 10.85
C ASN A 275 27.69 -7.44 11.37
N TYR A 276 26.72 -7.39 10.47
CA TYR A 276 25.30 -7.25 10.81
C TYR A 276 24.57 -8.58 10.59
N PRO A 277 23.70 -9.01 11.51
CA PRO A 277 22.85 -10.17 11.28
C PRO A 277 21.86 -9.90 10.14
N LEU A 278 21.51 -10.95 9.38
CA LEU A 278 20.48 -10.86 8.35
C LEU A 278 19.11 -10.51 8.97
N ILE A 279 18.76 -11.16 10.07
CA ILE A 279 17.54 -10.92 10.84
C ILE A 279 17.93 -10.54 12.26
N TYR A 280 17.40 -9.43 12.74
CA TYR A 280 17.51 -9.00 14.13
C TYR A 280 16.13 -8.79 14.73
N GLY A 281 15.89 -9.34 15.91
CA GLY A 281 14.63 -9.15 16.61
C GLY A 281 14.80 -8.94 18.11
N GLU A 282 14.30 -7.82 18.62
CA GLU A 282 14.12 -7.61 20.05
C GLU A 282 12.77 -8.19 20.46
N LYS A 283 12.77 -9.16 21.38
CA LYS A 283 11.54 -9.85 21.84
C LYS A 283 10.66 -10.36 20.69
N SER A 284 11.27 -10.78 19.59
CA SER A 284 10.54 -11.25 18.42
C SER A 284 10.64 -12.77 18.30
N TYR A 285 9.64 -13.38 17.70
CA TYR A 285 9.57 -14.82 17.47
C TYR A 285 9.67 -15.09 15.98
N LEU A 286 10.76 -15.74 15.56
CA LEU A 286 10.90 -16.30 14.21
C LEU A 286 10.41 -17.75 14.24
N LYS A 287 9.47 -18.12 13.36
CA LYS A 287 9.01 -19.50 13.17
C LYS A 287 9.40 -20.05 11.81
#